data_AF-A0A959AVP6-F1
#
_entry.id   AF-A0A959AVP6-F1
#
_cell.length_a   1.000
_cell.length_b   1.000
_cell.length_c   1.000
_cell.angle_alpha   90.00
_cell.angle_beta   90.00
_cell.angle_gamma   90.00
#
_symmetry.space_group_name_H-M   'P 1'
#
loop_
_entity.id
_entity.type
_entity.pdbx_description
1 polymer ?
#
loop_
_entity_poly.entity_id
_entity_poly.type
_entity_poly.pdbx_seq_one_letter_code
_entity_poly.pdbx_strand_id
1 'polypeptide(L)'
;MKRRLPAEWEPQSAIQFTFPHADSDWADSLDAVIPCFVECIETISRFEKVLVVCHNKEEVAAHLRNAAPGNLLLAECPSNDTWARDHGAITIEEDGRLALLDFMFTGWGLKFPAFHDNLITGRLYEQGVFGRLPLYRPGLVLEGGGIETDGRGT
;
A
#
# COMPACT_ATOMS: atom_id res chain seq x y z
N MET A 1 -18.03 -10.02 -19.10
CA MET A 1 -17.02 -9.21 -18.42
C MET A 1 -15.79 -10.06 -18.24
N LYS A 2 -14.66 -9.67 -18.82
CA LYS A 2 -13.39 -10.39 -18.65
C LYS A 2 -12.57 -9.66 -17.60
N ARG A 3 -12.34 -10.31 -16.46
CA ARG A 3 -11.46 -9.81 -15.39
C ARG A 3 -10.17 -10.62 -15.36
N ARG A 4 -9.04 -9.95 -15.11
CA ARG A 4 -7.78 -10.61 -14.75
C ARG A 4 -7.11 -9.84 -13.61
N LEU A 5 -6.41 -10.56 -12.75
CA LEU A 5 -5.47 -10.00 -11.80
C LEU A 5 -4.09 -9.97 -12.51
N PRO A 6 -3.47 -8.80 -12.75
CA PRO A 6 -2.14 -8.73 -13.33
C PRO A 6 -1.09 -9.40 -12.44
N ALA A 7 -0.07 -10.01 -13.05
CA ALA A 7 1.06 -10.56 -12.30
C ALA A 7 1.98 -9.45 -11.77
N GLU A 8 2.71 -9.74 -10.69
CA GLU A 8 3.57 -8.75 -10.04
C GLU A 8 4.71 -8.25 -10.95
N TRP A 9 5.18 -9.04 -11.92
CA TRP A 9 6.23 -8.63 -12.87
C TRP A 9 5.73 -7.78 -14.05
N GLU A 10 4.42 -7.51 -14.14
CA GLU A 10 3.87 -6.61 -15.16
C GLU A 10 4.22 -5.14 -14.86
N PRO A 11 4.15 -4.22 -15.85
CA PRO A 11 4.45 -2.80 -15.61
C PRO A 11 3.59 -2.19 -14.50
N GLN A 12 4.25 -1.53 -13.54
CA GLN A 12 3.64 -0.98 -12.34
C GLN A 12 3.55 0.55 -12.41
N SER A 13 2.60 1.14 -11.69
CA SER A 13 2.44 2.60 -11.61
C SER A 13 3.09 3.20 -10.37
N ALA A 14 3.15 2.44 -9.26
CA ALA A 14 3.86 2.74 -8.03
C ALA A 14 3.88 1.51 -7.10
N ILE A 15 4.84 1.49 -6.16
CA ILE A 15 4.83 0.61 -4.98
C ILE A 15 4.29 1.35 -3.76
N GLN A 16 3.37 0.73 -2.99
CA GLN A 16 2.86 1.29 -1.74
C GLN A 16 3.62 0.76 -0.53
N PHE A 17 3.98 1.65 0.40
CA PHE A 17 4.44 1.35 1.75
C PHE A 17 3.54 2.03 2.78
N THR A 18 3.39 1.42 3.94
CA THR A 18 2.85 2.07 5.15
C THR A 18 4.00 2.21 6.13
N PHE A 19 4.41 3.44 6.43
CA PHE A 19 5.64 3.73 7.16
C PHE A 19 5.48 3.45 8.67
N PRO A 20 6.50 2.85 9.34
CA PRO A 20 6.43 2.60 10.79
C PRO A 20 6.35 3.89 11.60
N HIS A 21 5.69 3.82 12.76
CA HIS A 21 5.51 4.96 13.67
C HIS A 21 5.41 4.50 15.13
N ALA A 22 5.51 5.44 16.07
CA ALA A 22 5.56 5.18 17.52
C ALA A 22 4.28 4.58 18.12
N ASP A 23 3.15 4.69 17.42
CA ASP A 23 1.86 4.12 17.84
C ASP A 23 1.58 2.74 17.20
N SER A 24 2.63 2.03 16.74
CA SER A 24 2.56 0.68 16.18
C SER A 24 3.38 -0.30 17.03
N ASP A 25 3.31 -1.61 16.71
CA ASP A 25 4.12 -2.63 17.37
C ASP A 25 5.64 -2.42 17.20
N TRP A 26 6.05 -1.50 16.32
CA TRP A 26 7.45 -1.10 16.11
C TRP A 26 7.97 -0.07 17.12
N ALA A 27 7.16 0.45 18.04
CA ALA A 27 7.52 1.53 18.94
C ALA A 27 8.89 1.36 19.62
N ASP A 28 9.17 0.15 20.14
CA ASP A 28 10.40 -0.19 20.85
C ASP A 28 11.59 -0.51 19.93
N SER A 29 11.40 -0.45 18.60
CA SER A 29 12.41 -0.85 17.60
C SER A 29 12.45 0.07 16.38
N LEU A 30 11.91 1.29 16.48
CA LEU A 30 11.90 2.29 15.40
C LEU A 30 13.30 2.55 14.84
N ASP A 31 14.30 2.68 15.72
CA ASP A 31 15.70 2.90 15.34
C ASP A 31 16.27 1.78 14.44
N ALA A 32 15.71 0.57 14.52
CA ALA A 32 16.12 -0.56 13.70
C ALA A 32 15.28 -0.68 12.41
N VAL A 33 13.96 -0.46 12.48
CA VAL A 33 13.05 -0.67 11.34
C VAL A 33 13.01 0.52 10.37
N ILE A 34 13.11 1.76 10.86
CA ILE A 34 13.08 2.96 10.00
C ILE A 34 14.20 2.92 8.94
N PRO A 35 15.48 2.63 9.28
CA PRO A 35 16.54 2.54 8.28
C PRO A 35 16.25 1.49 7.19
N CYS A 36 15.64 0.36 7.55
CA CYS A 36 15.24 -0.67 6.59
C CYS A 36 14.20 -0.16 5.59
N PHE A 37 13.13 0.48 6.08
CA PHE A 37 12.11 1.09 5.22
C PHE A 37 12.69 2.18 4.33
N VAL A 38 13.55 3.05 4.88
CA VAL A 38 14.24 4.10 4.12
C VAL A 38 15.07 3.50 3.00
N GLU A 39 15.87 2.46 3.27
CA GLU A 39 16.69 1.82 2.24
C GLU A 39 15.83 1.21 1.12
N CYS A 40 14.74 0.52 1.46
CA CYS A 40 13.81 -0.02 0.47
C CYS A 40 13.17 1.06 -0.39
N ILE A 41 12.57 2.09 0.25
CA ILE A 41 11.87 3.17 -0.44
C ILE A 41 12.83 3.97 -1.33
N GLU A 42 13.99 4.37 -0.80
CA GLU A 42 14.98 5.12 -1.59
C GLU A 42 15.51 4.29 -2.76
N THR A 43 15.70 2.99 -2.57
CA THR A 43 16.14 2.08 -3.65
C THR A 43 15.08 1.95 -4.74
N ILE A 44 13.84 1.63 -4.39
CA ILE A 44 12.74 1.48 -5.35
C ILE A 44 12.47 2.80 -6.09
N SER A 45 12.56 3.93 -5.39
CA SER A 45 12.34 5.26 -5.96
C SER A 45 13.25 5.58 -7.15
N ARG A 46 14.38 4.88 -7.31
CA ARG A 46 15.29 5.05 -8.46
C ARG A 46 14.72 4.48 -9.77
N PHE A 47 13.75 3.58 -9.68
CA PHE A 47 13.20 2.85 -10.82
C PHE A 47 11.75 3.24 -11.10
N GLU A 48 10.95 3.45 -10.05
CA GLU A 48 9.52 3.73 -10.18
C GLU A 48 9.00 4.58 -9.01
N LYS A 49 7.72 4.95 -9.09
CA LYS A 49 7.08 5.74 -8.03
C LYS A 49 6.90 4.91 -6.77
N VAL A 50 7.04 5.56 -5.61
CA VAL A 50 6.75 4.99 -4.31
C VAL A 50 5.74 5.85 -3.60
N LEU A 51 4.59 5.26 -3.27
CA LEU A 51 3.57 5.84 -2.41
C LEU A 51 3.85 5.43 -0.97
N VAL A 52 4.18 6.39 -0.12
CA VAL A 52 4.38 6.16 1.31
C VAL A 52 3.20 6.74 2.08
N VAL A 53 2.44 5.87 2.71
CA VAL A 53 1.39 6.20 3.66
C VAL A 53 2.03 6.41 5.02
N CYS A 54 1.80 7.55 5.65
CA CYS A 54 2.42 7.88 6.94
C CYS A 54 1.49 8.73 7.82
N HIS A 55 1.85 8.88 9.10
CA HIS A 55 1.12 9.76 10.02
C HIS A 55 1.53 11.24 9.86
N ASN A 56 2.79 11.48 9.51
CA ASN A 56 3.35 12.82 9.33
C ASN A 56 4.26 12.86 8.10
N LYS A 57 3.89 13.65 7.09
CA LYS A 57 4.66 13.81 5.85
C LYS A 57 6.01 14.47 6.06
N GLU A 58 6.08 15.48 6.91
CA GLU A 58 7.29 16.28 7.12
C GLU A 58 8.38 15.43 7.78
N GLU A 59 8.00 14.63 8.79
CA GLU A 59 8.89 13.69 9.46
C GLU A 59 9.41 12.62 8.50
N VAL A 60 8.51 11.95 7.77
CA VAL A 60 8.91 10.90 6.83
C VAL A 60 9.74 11.45 5.66
N ALA A 61 9.41 12.64 5.16
CA ALA A 61 10.24 13.31 4.15
C ALA A 61 11.66 13.59 4.67
N ALA A 62 11.82 13.90 5.96
CA ALA A 62 13.13 14.10 6.56
C ALA A 62 13.96 12.81 6.61
N HIS A 63 13.34 11.63 6.66
CA HIS A 63 14.02 10.33 6.55
C HIS A 63 14.40 9.96 5.10
N LEU A 64 13.59 10.36 4.11
CA LEU A 64 13.70 9.95 2.71
C LEU A 64 14.43 10.96 1.81
N ARG A 65 15.49 11.59 2.32
CA ARG A 65 16.18 12.70 1.63
C ARG A 65 16.89 12.29 0.33
N ASN A 66 17.21 11.01 0.15
CA ASN A 66 17.83 10.51 -1.09
C ASN A 66 16.84 9.79 -2.00
N ALA A 67 15.55 9.77 -1.66
CA ALA A 67 14.53 9.29 -2.59
C ALA A 67 14.49 10.18 -3.84
N ALA A 68 14.27 9.59 -5.01
CA ALA A 68 14.20 10.36 -6.24
C ALA A 68 12.98 11.31 -6.19
N PRO A 69 13.17 12.64 -6.25
CA PRO A 69 12.10 13.60 -5.93
C PRO A 69 10.84 13.48 -6.81
N GLY A 70 10.99 13.06 -8.07
CA GLY A 70 9.87 12.86 -9.00
C GLY A 70 9.09 11.56 -8.79
N ASN A 71 9.62 10.66 -7.96
CA ASN A 71 9.06 9.33 -7.72
C ASN A 71 8.52 9.16 -6.31
N LEU A 72 8.78 10.08 -5.37
CA LEU A 72 8.24 9.98 -4.02
C LEU A 72 6.86 10.64 -3.91
N LEU A 73 5.85 9.87 -3.51
CA LEU A 73 4.50 10.33 -3.20
C LEU A 73 4.22 10.07 -1.73
N LEU A 74 3.84 11.09 -0.97
CA LEU A 74 3.50 10.93 0.45
C LEU A 74 2.01 11.21 0.69
N ALA A 75 1.35 10.32 1.42
CA ALA A 75 -0.06 10.43 1.81
C ALA A 75 -0.21 10.29 3.32
N GLU A 76 -0.94 11.23 3.94
CA GLU A 76 -1.17 11.20 5.39
C GLU A 76 -2.43 10.37 5.67
N CYS A 77 -2.27 9.32 6.45
CA CYS A 77 -3.36 8.47 6.88
C CYS A 77 -2.94 7.70 8.14
N PRO A 78 -3.79 7.67 9.18
CA PRO A 78 -3.60 6.75 10.29
C PRO A 78 -3.51 5.30 9.84
N SER A 79 -2.65 4.53 10.49
CA SER A 79 -2.42 3.09 10.34
C SER A 79 -2.30 2.43 11.72
N ASN A 80 -2.53 1.13 11.79
CA ASN A 80 -2.18 0.28 12.94
C ASN A 80 -0.80 -0.35 12.74
N ASP A 81 -0.52 -0.84 11.52
CA ASP A 81 0.74 -1.51 11.19
C ASP A 81 1.20 -1.17 9.76
N THR A 82 2.27 -1.80 9.30
CA THR A 82 3.07 -1.45 8.12
C THR A 82 2.79 -2.32 6.88
N TRP A 83 1.88 -3.29 6.99
CA TRP A 83 1.69 -4.37 6.02
C TRP A 83 0.84 -3.98 4.79
N ALA A 84 1.35 -3.04 3.99
CA ALA A 84 0.69 -2.57 2.77
C ALA A 84 0.29 -3.68 1.78
N ARG A 85 0.99 -4.82 1.81
CA ARG A 85 0.65 -6.02 1.05
C ARG A 85 -0.74 -6.59 1.39
N ASP A 86 -1.13 -6.54 2.66
CA ASP A 86 -2.32 -7.24 3.15
C ASP A 86 -3.54 -6.34 3.25
N HIS A 87 -3.35 -5.04 3.50
CA HIS A 87 -4.45 -4.07 3.59
C HIS A 87 -4.59 -3.17 2.34
N GLY A 88 -3.64 -3.24 1.40
CA GLY A 88 -3.66 -2.47 0.16
C GLY A 88 -4.72 -2.96 -0.83
N ALA A 89 -5.12 -2.09 -1.75
CA ALA A 89 -6.06 -2.46 -2.80
C ALA A 89 -5.46 -3.52 -3.75
N ILE A 90 -6.28 -4.49 -4.14
CA ILE A 90 -5.94 -5.39 -5.25
C ILE A 90 -6.33 -4.72 -6.56
N THR A 91 -5.36 -4.50 -7.45
CA THR A 91 -5.63 -3.92 -8.78
C THR A 91 -6.00 -5.04 -9.75
N ILE A 92 -7.13 -4.89 -10.45
CA ILE A 92 -7.55 -5.80 -11.53
C ILE A 92 -7.66 -5.04 -12.85
N GLU A 93 -7.61 -5.79 -13.95
CA GLU A 93 -8.02 -5.31 -15.26
C GLU A 93 -9.41 -5.88 -15.58
N GLU A 94 -10.34 -4.99 -15.92
CA GLU A 94 -11.72 -5.27 -16.27
C GLU A 94 -12.00 -4.69 -17.66
N ASP A 95 -12.21 -5.58 -18.64
CA ASP A 95 -12.45 -5.22 -20.04
C ASP A 95 -11.41 -4.20 -20.59
N GLY A 96 -10.13 -4.39 -20.26
CA GLY A 96 -9.01 -3.56 -20.71
C GLY A 96 -8.76 -2.30 -19.88
N ARG A 97 -9.46 -2.12 -18.75
CA ARG A 97 -9.32 -0.94 -17.86
C ARG A 97 -8.95 -1.38 -16.46
N LEU A 98 -8.07 -0.62 -15.80
CA LEU A 98 -7.71 -0.89 -14.41
C LEU A 98 -8.85 -0.47 -13.46
N ALA A 99 -9.05 -1.26 -12.41
CA ALA A 99 -9.94 -0.97 -11.29
C ALA A 99 -9.32 -1.50 -9.99
N LEU A 100 -9.75 -0.94 -8.86
CA LEU A 100 -9.28 -1.30 -7.54
C LEU A 100 -10.33 -2.13 -6.81
N LEU A 101 -9.90 -3.18 -6.12
CA LEU A 101 -10.68 -3.96 -5.18
C LEU A 101 -10.21 -3.65 -3.76
N ASP A 102 -11.09 -3.04 -2.98
CA ASP A 102 -10.92 -2.72 -1.56
C ASP A 102 -11.52 -3.86 -0.74
N PHE A 103 -10.72 -4.90 -0.51
CA PHE A 103 -11.09 -6.02 0.36
C PHE A 103 -11.00 -5.61 1.82
N MET A 104 -11.79 -6.26 2.67
CA MET A 104 -11.71 -6.02 4.11
C MET A 104 -10.45 -6.68 4.67
N PHE A 105 -9.65 -5.92 5.42
CA PHE A 105 -8.55 -6.41 6.22
C PHE A 105 -8.97 -6.48 7.70
N THR A 106 -8.64 -7.57 8.37
CA THR A 106 -9.10 -7.84 9.74
C THR A 106 -7.98 -8.09 10.73
N GLY A 107 -6.72 -7.84 10.35
CA GLY A 107 -5.56 -8.21 11.19
C GLY A 107 -5.41 -9.73 11.24
N TRP A 108 -5.38 -10.37 10.06
CA TRP A 108 -5.18 -11.82 9.85
C TRP A 108 -6.13 -12.70 10.68
N GLY A 109 -7.43 -12.43 10.58
CA GLY A 109 -8.46 -13.14 11.32
C GLY A 109 -8.63 -12.64 12.75
N LEU A 110 -8.66 -11.32 12.93
CA LEU A 110 -8.89 -10.64 14.21
C LEU A 110 -7.78 -10.90 15.27
N LYS A 111 -6.57 -11.27 14.83
CA LYS A 111 -5.43 -11.47 15.73
C LYS A 111 -4.89 -10.14 16.27
N PHE A 112 -4.97 -9.09 15.45
CA PHE A 112 -4.47 -7.75 15.77
C PHE A 112 -5.51 -6.67 15.42
N PRO A 113 -5.47 -5.50 16.08
CA PRO A 113 -6.28 -4.36 15.67
C PRO A 113 -5.95 -3.90 14.25
N ALA A 114 -6.97 -3.71 13.41
CA ALA A 114 -6.81 -3.33 12.00
C ALA A 114 -7.79 -2.22 11.56
N PHE A 115 -8.35 -1.48 12.52
CA PHE A 115 -9.41 -0.50 12.28
C PHE A 115 -8.93 0.74 11.50
N HIS A 116 -7.63 1.04 11.53
CA HIS A 116 -7.01 2.05 10.68
C HIS A 116 -6.55 1.46 9.35
N ASP A 117 -5.89 0.30 9.36
CA ASP A 117 -5.36 -0.34 8.15
C ASP A 117 -6.46 -0.64 7.12
N ASN A 118 -7.59 -1.18 7.59
CA ASN A 118 -8.78 -1.45 6.78
C ASN A 118 -9.41 -0.20 6.15
N LEU A 119 -9.00 1.00 6.56
CA LEU A 119 -9.48 2.27 6.02
C LEU A 119 -8.48 2.95 5.07
N ILE A 120 -7.23 2.46 4.98
CA ILE A 120 -6.17 3.12 4.21
C ILE A 120 -6.58 3.26 2.75
N THR A 121 -7.00 2.18 2.09
CA THR A 121 -7.41 2.22 0.67
C THR A 121 -8.53 3.23 0.42
N GLY A 122 -9.58 3.21 1.25
CA GLY A 122 -10.69 4.16 1.15
C GLY A 122 -10.25 5.62 1.32
N ARG A 123 -9.38 5.89 2.30
CA ARG A 123 -8.87 7.25 2.56
C ARG A 123 -7.94 7.75 1.46
N LEU A 124 -7.06 6.89 0.93
CA LEU A 124 -6.21 7.22 -0.21
C LEU A 124 -7.05 7.52 -1.46
N TYR A 125 -8.14 6.77 -1.66
CA TYR A 125 -9.09 7.02 -2.73
C TYR A 125 -9.79 8.38 -2.60
N GLU A 126 -10.26 8.72 -1.40
CA GLU A 126 -10.87 10.02 -1.10
C GLU A 126 -9.89 11.19 -1.27
N GLN A 127 -8.61 10.97 -0.96
CA GLN A 127 -7.52 11.92 -1.23
C GLN A 127 -7.17 12.04 -2.72
N GLY A 128 -7.76 11.22 -3.59
CA GLY A 128 -7.51 11.23 -5.03
C GLY A 128 -6.18 10.59 -5.46
N VAL A 129 -5.52 9.83 -4.58
CA VAL A 129 -4.22 9.20 -4.85
C VAL A 129 -4.29 8.27 -6.07
N PHE A 130 -5.40 7.57 -6.24
CA PHE A 130 -5.64 6.65 -7.35
C PHE A 130 -6.28 7.31 -8.59
N GLY A 131 -6.41 8.65 -8.60
CA GLY A 131 -7.01 9.39 -9.70
C GLY A 131 -8.48 9.02 -9.93
N ARG A 132 -8.79 8.48 -11.11
CA ARG A 132 -10.16 8.17 -11.56
C ARG A 132 -10.43 6.68 -11.73
N LEU A 133 -9.57 5.82 -11.19
CA LEU A 133 -9.80 4.38 -11.23
C LEU A 133 -11.10 4.04 -10.50
N PRO A 134 -11.95 3.13 -11.01
CA PRO A 134 -13.08 2.64 -10.24
C PRO A 134 -12.60 1.92 -8.98
N LEU A 135 -13.33 2.09 -7.87
CA LEU A 135 -13.12 1.34 -6.62
C LEU A 135 -14.34 0.48 -6.33
N TYR A 136 -14.12 -0.83 -6.20
CA TYR A 136 -15.14 -1.78 -5.80
C TYR A 136 -14.86 -2.32 -4.40
N ARG A 137 -15.92 -2.52 -3.61
CA ARG A 137 -15.85 -3.13 -2.28
C ARG A 137 -16.60 -4.46 -2.31
N PRO A 138 -15.91 -5.60 -2.46
CA PRO A 138 -16.56 -6.90 -2.62
C PRO A 138 -17.34 -7.37 -1.38
N GLY A 139 -17.05 -6.81 -0.19
CA GLY A 139 -17.63 -7.28 1.07
C GLY A 139 -17.06 -8.61 1.55
N LEU A 140 -15.84 -8.95 1.12
CA LEU A 140 -15.09 -10.14 1.55
C LEU A 140 -13.83 -9.74 2.31
N VAL A 141 -13.42 -10.59 3.24
CA VAL A 141 -12.10 -10.50 3.88
C VAL A 141 -11.10 -11.22 2.99
N LEU A 142 -10.00 -10.54 2.66
CA LEU A 142 -8.89 -11.10 1.87
C LEU A 142 -7.65 -10.24 2.08
N GLU A 143 -6.52 -10.89 2.31
CA GLU A 143 -5.19 -10.28 2.31
C GLU A 143 -4.47 -10.53 0.99
N GLY A 144 -3.81 -9.50 0.43
CA GLY A 144 -3.03 -9.64 -0.78
C GLY A 144 -1.88 -10.63 -0.66
N GLY A 145 -1.27 -10.78 0.52
CA GLY A 145 -0.24 -11.79 0.78
C GLY A 145 -0.77 -13.23 0.84
N GLY A 146 -2.10 -13.42 0.87
CA GLY A 146 -2.75 -14.73 0.86
C GLY A 146 -3.07 -15.26 -0.54
N ILE A 147 -2.80 -14.49 -1.60
CA ILE A 147 -3.05 -14.86 -3.00
C ILE A 147 -1.80 -14.63 -3.85
N GLU A 148 -1.74 -15.33 -4.98
CA GLU A 148 -0.72 -15.16 -6.00
C GLU A 148 -1.36 -15.31 -7.38
N THR A 149 -0.71 -14.77 -8.43
CA THR A 149 -1.22 -14.96 -9.79
C THR A 149 -0.13 -14.98 -10.87
N ASP A 150 -0.42 -15.69 -11.95
CA ASP A 150 0.39 -15.68 -13.18
C ASP A 150 -0.01 -14.61 -14.21
N GLY A 151 -1.04 -13.80 -13.91
CA GLY A 151 -1.56 -12.77 -14.83
C GLY A 151 -2.47 -13.31 -15.94
N ARG A 152 -2.67 -14.63 -16.01
CA ARG A 152 -3.36 -15.36 -17.09
C ARG A 152 -4.55 -16.18 -16.60
N GLY A 153 -4.95 -15.96 -15.35
CA GLY A 153 -6.13 -16.60 -14.75
C GLY A 153 -5.81 -17.76 -13.82
N THR A 154 -4.54 -17.94 -13.46
CA THR A 154 -4.09 -18.83 -12.37
C THR A 154 -3.57 -17.98 -11.22
#